data_AF-A0AAV8R938-F1
#
_entry.id   AF-A0AAV8R938-F1
#
_cell.length_a   1.000
_cell.length_b   1.000
_cell.length_c   1.000
_cell.angle_alpha   90.00
_cell.angle_beta   90.00
_cell.angle_gamma   90.00
#
_symmetry.space_group_name_H-M   'P 1'
#
loop_
_entity.id
_entity.type
_entity.pdbx_description
1 polymer ?
#
loop_
_entity_poly.entity_id
_entity_poly.type
_entity_poly.pdbx_seq_one_letter_code
_entity_poly.pdbx_strand_id
1 'polypeptide(L)'
;MLGLAKRVGARFLLTSTSEVYGDPLQHPQAETYWGNVNPIGVRSCYDEGKRTAETLTMDYHRGEHVGPFNLGNPGEFTMLELARVVQDTIDPSAKIEFRPNTEDDPHKRKPDITRAKELLGWEPKISLRQGLPLMVSDFRKRIFGDHSDSNPTATGTVTEST
;
A
#
# COMPACT_ATOMS: atom_id res chain seq x y z
N MET A 1 -11.11 18.19 6.99
CA MET A 1 -11.54 16.98 7.74
C MET A 1 -11.34 17.12 9.24
N LEU A 2 -10.16 17.49 9.75
CA LEU A 2 -9.90 17.64 11.20
C LEU A 2 -10.89 18.59 11.91
N GLY A 3 -11.12 19.79 11.38
CA GLY A 3 -12.11 20.73 11.93
C GLY A 3 -13.55 20.19 11.92
N LEU A 4 -13.91 19.38 10.91
CA LEU A 4 -15.22 18.72 10.86
C LEU A 4 -15.33 17.65 11.94
N ALA A 5 -14.31 16.79 12.08
CA ALA A 5 -14.26 15.74 13.10
C ALA A 5 -14.39 16.34 14.51
N LYS A 6 -13.65 17.42 14.79
CA LYS A 6 -13.77 18.18 16.05
C LYS A 6 -15.19 18.72 16.26
N ARG A 7 -15.78 19.34 15.23
CA ARG A 7 -17.13 19.94 15.31
C ARG A 7 -18.21 18.91 15.64
N VAL A 8 -18.08 17.68 15.16
CA VAL A 8 -19.10 16.63 15.34
C VAL A 8 -18.72 15.57 16.40
N GLY A 9 -17.57 15.74 17.08
CA GLY A 9 -17.09 14.77 18.07
C GLY A 9 -16.68 13.42 17.48
N ALA A 10 -16.29 13.36 16.20
CA ALA A 10 -15.86 12.12 15.56
C ALA A 10 -14.39 11.82 15.81
N ARG A 11 -14.06 10.52 15.87
CA ARG A 11 -12.66 10.06 15.81
C ARG A 11 -12.12 10.23 14.40
N PHE A 12 -10.84 10.53 14.29
CA PHE A 12 -10.15 10.71 13.03
C PHE A 12 -8.93 9.78 12.96
N LEU A 13 -8.79 9.07 11.84
CA LEU A 13 -7.63 8.23 11.55
C LEU A 13 -6.92 8.81 10.33
N LEU A 14 -5.64 9.16 10.48
CA LEU A 14 -4.80 9.53 9.35
C LEU A 14 -4.10 8.30 8.79
N THR A 15 -4.33 7.99 7.52
CA THR A 15 -3.52 7.02 6.77
C THR A 15 -2.27 7.71 6.22
N SER A 16 -1.21 7.73 7.05
CA SER A 16 0.10 8.23 6.64
C SER A 16 0.85 7.21 5.76
N THR A 17 2.17 7.30 5.67
CA THR A 17 3.01 6.50 4.77
C THR A 17 4.41 6.31 5.33
N SER A 18 5.09 5.24 4.94
CA SER A 18 6.52 5.06 5.23
C SER A 18 7.42 6.08 4.53
N GLU A 19 6.93 6.79 3.51
CA GLU A 19 7.70 7.84 2.84
C GLU A 19 8.07 9.00 3.78
N VAL A 20 7.37 9.16 4.92
CA VAL A 20 7.75 10.17 5.94
C VAL A 20 9.15 9.91 6.54
N TYR A 21 9.66 8.68 6.41
CA TYR A 21 11.01 8.31 6.82
C TYR A 21 12.08 8.60 5.75
N GLY A 22 11.69 8.85 4.48
CA GLY A 22 12.61 9.17 3.37
C GLY A 22 13.58 8.04 3.03
N ASP A 23 14.85 8.38 2.76
CA ASP A 23 15.96 7.43 2.58
C ASP A 23 16.65 7.16 3.93
N PRO A 24 16.27 6.09 4.65
CA PRO A 24 16.49 6.00 6.07
C PRO A 24 17.95 5.73 6.43
N LEU A 25 18.43 6.42 7.46
CA LEU A 25 19.75 6.19 8.07
C LEU A 25 19.69 5.18 9.22
N GLN A 26 18.50 4.68 9.56
CA GLN A 26 18.24 3.72 10.64
C GLN A 26 17.49 2.49 10.10
N HIS A 27 17.77 1.33 10.69
CA HIS A 27 17.15 0.06 10.26
C HIS A 27 17.01 -0.92 11.44
N PRO A 28 15.79 -1.43 11.75
CA PRO A 28 14.49 -1.10 11.13
C PRO A 28 14.04 0.33 11.45
N GLN A 29 13.01 0.82 10.76
CA GLN A 29 12.45 2.16 11.00
C GLN A 29 11.36 2.08 12.07
N ALA A 30 11.68 2.56 13.28
CA ALA A 30 10.73 2.73 14.38
C ALA A 30 10.02 4.09 14.31
N GLU A 31 8.86 4.23 14.97
CA GLU A 31 8.07 5.46 14.98
C GLU A 31 8.77 6.65 15.65
N THR A 32 9.86 6.41 16.39
CA THR A 32 10.71 7.46 16.98
C THR A 32 11.69 8.07 15.99
N TYR A 33 11.91 7.45 14.82
CA TYR A 33 12.81 7.97 13.80
C TYR A 33 12.19 9.14 13.04
N TRP A 34 12.91 10.25 12.92
CA TRP A 34 12.41 11.49 12.30
C TRP A 34 12.39 11.49 10.77
N GLY A 35 13.11 10.56 10.13
CA GLY A 35 13.26 10.49 8.69
C GLY A 35 14.45 11.28 8.14
N ASN A 36 14.81 10.98 6.89
CA ASN A 36 15.83 11.66 6.10
C ASN A 36 15.24 11.95 4.71
N VAL A 37 14.59 13.11 4.58
CA VAL A 37 13.75 13.47 3.42
C VAL A 37 14.32 14.70 2.73
N ASN A 38 14.31 14.70 1.39
CA ASN A 38 14.67 15.86 0.57
C ASN A 38 13.44 16.77 0.38
N PRO A 39 13.40 17.98 0.99
CA PRO A 39 12.21 18.82 0.99
C PRO A 39 11.93 19.53 -0.35
N ILE A 40 12.87 19.48 -1.30
CA ILE A 40 12.75 20.14 -2.61
C ILE A 40 12.92 19.17 -3.79
N GLY A 41 13.13 17.89 -3.52
CA GLY A 41 13.27 16.84 -4.53
C GLY A 41 11.96 16.56 -5.26
N VAL A 42 12.03 15.75 -6.32
CA VAL A 42 10.87 15.47 -7.19
C VAL A 42 9.71 14.78 -6.46
N ARG A 43 10.00 14.12 -5.34
CA ARG A 43 9.02 13.43 -4.47
C ARG A 43 8.47 14.31 -3.34
N SER A 44 9.03 15.50 -3.13
CA SER A 44 8.79 16.29 -1.92
C SER A 44 7.33 16.70 -1.74
N CYS A 45 6.60 16.93 -2.83
CA CYS A 45 5.19 17.30 -2.78
C CYS A 45 4.33 16.25 -2.04
N TYR A 46 4.67 14.97 -2.18
CA TYR A 46 4.01 13.88 -1.48
C TYR A 46 4.58 13.71 -0.06
N ASP A 47 5.90 13.66 0.06
CA ASP A 47 6.59 13.34 1.32
C ASP A 47 6.35 14.43 2.39
N GLU A 48 6.60 15.70 2.05
CA GLU A 48 6.36 16.83 2.95
C GLU A 48 4.87 17.07 3.18
N GLY A 49 4.03 16.77 2.19
CA GLY A 49 2.57 16.80 2.34
C GLY A 49 2.08 15.85 3.43
N LYS A 50 2.63 14.63 3.46
CA LYS A 50 2.30 13.62 4.49
C LYS A 50 2.86 13.97 5.87
N ARG A 51 4.11 14.46 5.94
CA ARG A 51 4.71 14.96 7.20
C ARG A 51 3.93 16.13 7.79
N THR A 52 3.48 17.05 6.95
CA THR A 52 2.61 18.17 7.37
C THR A 52 1.25 17.67 7.87
N ALA A 53 0.66 16.68 7.19
CA ALA A 53 -0.61 16.09 7.61
C ALA A 53 -0.52 15.40 8.99
N GLU A 54 0.59 14.71 9.29
CA GLU A 54 0.84 14.16 10.62
C GLU A 54 0.94 15.25 11.68
N THR A 55 1.69 16.32 11.40
CA THR A 55 1.83 17.47 12.31
C THR A 55 0.46 18.06 12.65
N LEU A 56 -0.36 18.35 11.63
CA LEU A 56 -1.71 18.87 11.83
C LEU A 56 -2.60 17.92 12.63
N THR A 57 -2.50 16.61 12.37
CA THR A 57 -3.30 15.61 13.07
C THR A 57 -2.88 15.51 14.55
N MET A 58 -1.58 15.48 14.82
CA MET A 58 -1.04 15.44 16.17
C MET A 58 -1.38 16.71 16.96
N ASP A 59 -1.36 17.89 16.32
CA ASP A 59 -1.75 19.15 16.95
C ASP A 59 -3.23 19.18 17.37
N TYR A 60 -4.13 18.58 16.58
CA TYR A 60 -5.53 18.39 16.96
C TYR A 60 -5.72 17.34 18.07
N HIS A 61 -4.74 16.46 18.25
CA HIS A 61 -4.78 15.32 19.16
C HIS A 61 -4.14 15.57 20.52
N ARG A 62 -3.25 16.59 20.66
CA ARG A 62 -2.52 16.91 21.90
C ARG A 62 -3.49 16.97 23.11
N GLY A 63 -3.38 15.96 23.98
CA GLY A 63 -4.28 15.73 25.13
C GLY A 63 -4.68 14.26 25.30
N GLU A 64 -4.70 13.50 24.20
CA GLU A 64 -4.90 12.05 24.18
C GLU A 64 -3.57 11.33 23.82
N HIS A 65 -3.29 10.15 24.40
CA HIS A 65 -1.98 9.47 24.27
C HIS A 65 -1.90 8.49 23.08
N VAL A 66 -2.71 8.69 22.03
CA VAL A 66 -2.68 7.86 20.80
C VAL A 66 -1.65 8.42 19.81
N GLY A 67 -0.48 7.78 19.69
CA GLY A 67 0.56 8.18 18.73
C GLY A 67 0.48 7.38 17.40
N PRO A 68 1.45 7.57 16.49
CA PRO A 68 1.52 6.84 15.23
C PRO A 68 1.79 5.34 15.46
N PHE A 69 1.33 4.50 14.55
CA PHE A 69 1.57 3.06 14.53
C PHE A 69 2.06 2.64 13.16
N ASN A 70 3.23 1.99 13.11
CA ASN A 70 3.70 1.36 11.88
C ASN A 70 2.88 0.11 11.58
N LEU A 71 2.27 0.07 10.41
CA LEU A 71 1.54 -1.10 9.89
C LEU A 71 2.20 -1.54 8.58
N GLY A 72 2.88 -2.68 8.62
CA GLY A 72 3.52 -3.26 7.44
C GLY A 72 4.03 -4.67 7.70
N ASN A 73 4.56 -5.30 6.67
CA ASN A 73 5.19 -6.60 6.79
C ASN A 73 6.69 -6.45 7.10
N PRO A 74 7.21 -6.97 8.23
CA PRO A 74 8.63 -6.87 8.56
C PRO A 74 9.51 -7.85 7.76
N GLY A 75 8.90 -8.76 6.98
CA GLY A 75 9.60 -9.64 6.05
C GLY A 75 10.15 -8.85 4.86
N GLU A 76 11.42 -8.45 4.95
CA GLU A 76 12.14 -7.73 3.89
C GLU A 76 12.61 -8.69 2.79
N PHE A 77 12.64 -8.19 1.56
CA PHE A 77 13.18 -8.86 0.38
C PHE A 77 13.68 -7.79 -0.60
N THR A 78 14.60 -8.17 -1.46
CA THR A 78 15.09 -7.32 -2.54
C THR A 78 14.10 -7.24 -3.70
N MET A 79 14.20 -6.21 -4.55
CA MET A 79 13.41 -6.11 -5.78
C MET A 79 13.63 -7.29 -6.73
N LEU A 80 14.85 -7.86 -6.74
CA LEU A 80 15.15 -9.04 -7.56
C LEU A 80 14.45 -10.29 -7.02
N GLU A 81 14.41 -10.49 -5.71
CA GLU A 81 13.67 -11.59 -5.10
C GLU A 81 12.17 -11.46 -5.35
N LEU A 82 11.60 -10.25 -5.20
CA LEU A 82 10.21 -10.00 -5.56
C LEU A 82 9.94 -10.33 -7.03
N ALA A 83 10.78 -9.84 -7.95
CA ALA A 83 10.62 -10.08 -9.38
C ALA A 83 10.65 -11.58 -9.73
N ARG A 84 11.54 -12.36 -9.09
CA ARG A 84 11.59 -13.82 -9.25
C ARG A 84 10.34 -14.51 -8.72
N VAL A 85 9.85 -14.11 -7.54
CA VAL A 85 8.61 -14.67 -6.99
C VAL A 85 7.42 -14.38 -7.90
N VAL A 86 7.36 -13.18 -8.50
CA VAL A 86 6.33 -12.81 -9.49
C VAL A 86 6.46 -13.64 -10.77
N GLN A 87 7.67 -13.76 -11.31
CA GLN A 87 7.97 -14.60 -12.47
C GLN A 87 7.49 -16.04 -12.24
N ASP A 88 7.92 -16.68 -11.16
CA ASP A 88 7.53 -18.05 -10.81
C ASP A 88 6.02 -18.23 -10.67
N THR A 89 5.32 -17.21 -10.15
CA THR A 89 3.88 -17.28 -9.86
C THR A 89 3.01 -17.02 -11.09
N ILE A 90 3.44 -16.13 -11.99
CA ILE A 90 2.64 -15.67 -13.12
C ILE A 90 3.04 -16.38 -14.42
N ASP A 91 4.32 -16.30 -14.77
CA ASP A 91 4.90 -16.82 -16.01
C ASP A 91 6.41 -17.04 -15.82
N PRO A 92 6.84 -18.30 -15.59
CA PRO A 92 8.25 -18.65 -15.43
C PRO A 92 9.13 -18.32 -16.65
N SER A 93 8.53 -18.09 -17.82
CA SER A 93 9.25 -17.74 -19.05
C SER A 93 9.47 -16.23 -19.23
N ALA A 94 8.85 -15.39 -18.40
CA ALA A 94 9.00 -13.95 -18.48
C ALA A 94 10.48 -13.53 -18.30
N LYS A 95 10.91 -12.46 -18.97
CA LYS A 95 12.29 -11.96 -18.88
C LYS A 95 12.40 -10.87 -17.82
N ILE A 96 13.39 -10.97 -16.92
CA ILE A 96 13.76 -9.89 -16.01
C ILE A 96 14.73 -8.93 -16.71
N GLU A 97 14.38 -7.64 -16.75
CA GLU A 97 15.20 -6.56 -17.30
C GLU A 97 15.68 -5.65 -16.17
N PHE A 98 16.95 -5.25 -16.21
CA PHE A 98 17.54 -4.33 -15.23
C PHE A 98 17.57 -2.92 -15.81
N ARG A 99 17.06 -1.95 -15.06
CA ARG A 99 17.06 -0.52 -15.41
C ARG A 99 17.74 0.30 -14.30
N PRO A 100 18.24 1.50 -14.62
CA PRO A 100 18.70 2.44 -13.59
C PRO A 100 17.61 2.71 -12.56
N ASN A 101 18.00 2.90 -11.30
CA ASN A 101 17.05 3.25 -10.24
C ASN A 101 16.48 4.65 -10.46
N THR A 102 15.29 4.91 -9.93
CA THR A 102 14.72 6.26 -9.95
C THR A 102 15.52 7.15 -9.00
N GLU A 103 15.73 8.40 -9.39
CA GLU A 103 16.33 9.41 -8.52
C GLU A 103 15.47 9.59 -7.25
N ASP A 104 16.12 9.68 -6.09
CA ASP A 104 15.49 9.76 -4.76
C ASP A 104 14.67 8.52 -4.31
N ASP A 105 14.83 7.35 -4.93
CA ASP A 105 14.15 6.14 -4.45
C ASP A 105 14.82 5.57 -3.17
N PRO A 106 14.09 5.38 -2.06
CA PRO A 106 14.66 4.87 -0.82
C PRO A 106 15.25 3.46 -0.98
N HIS A 107 16.46 3.25 -0.49
CA HIS A 107 17.21 2.02 -0.77
C HIS A 107 16.77 0.82 0.06
N LYS A 108 16.23 1.06 1.26
CA LYS A 108 15.88 0.03 2.24
C LYS A 108 14.63 0.42 2.99
N ARG A 109 13.81 -0.58 3.32
CA ARG A 109 12.58 -0.35 4.08
C ARG A 109 12.16 -1.59 4.84
N LYS A 110 12.09 -1.45 6.16
CA LYS A 110 11.65 -2.47 7.09
C LYS A 110 10.96 -1.79 8.28
N PRO A 111 9.62 -1.90 8.39
CA PRO A 111 8.91 -1.31 9.50
C PRO A 111 9.25 -2.07 10.80
N ASP A 112 9.58 -1.33 11.86
CA ASP A 112 9.43 -1.86 13.21
C ASP A 112 7.95 -1.80 13.59
N ILE A 113 7.35 -2.97 13.85
CA ILE A 113 5.93 -3.11 14.18
C ILE A 113 5.69 -3.48 15.65
N THR A 114 6.71 -3.36 16.51
CA THR A 114 6.64 -3.73 17.93
C THR A 114 5.46 -3.07 18.62
N ARG A 115 5.26 -1.77 18.39
CA ARG A 115 4.15 -1.01 18.97
C ARG A 115 2.77 -1.52 18.55
N ALA A 116 2.59 -1.90 17.28
CA ALA A 116 1.34 -2.45 16.78
C ALA A 116 1.05 -3.84 17.38
N LYS A 117 2.08 -4.67 17.57
CA LYS A 117 1.95 -5.97 18.23
C LYS A 117 1.53 -5.83 19.69
N GLU A 118 2.25 -5.01 20.44
CA GLU A 118 2.09 -4.90 21.89
C GLU A 118 0.79 -4.21 22.28
N LEU A 119 0.41 -3.14 21.58
CA LEU A 119 -0.72 -2.30 21.98
C LEU A 119 -2.02 -2.63 21.24
N LEU A 120 -1.94 -3.19 20.03
CA LEU A 120 -3.12 -3.52 19.21
C LEU A 120 -3.33 -5.04 19.06
N GLY A 121 -2.37 -5.87 19.48
CA GLY A 121 -2.39 -7.31 19.17
C GLY A 121 -2.30 -7.60 17.67
N TRP A 122 -1.81 -6.65 16.87
CA TRP A 122 -1.82 -6.72 15.42
C TRP A 122 -0.47 -7.18 14.86
N GLU A 123 -0.51 -8.11 13.91
CA GLU A 123 0.62 -8.45 13.04
C GLU A 123 0.13 -9.07 11.73
N PRO A 124 0.90 -8.95 10.62
CA PRO A 124 0.54 -9.57 9.35
C PRO A 124 0.57 -11.10 9.45
N LYS A 125 -0.43 -11.76 8.85
CA LYS A 125 -0.58 -13.23 8.86
C LYS A 125 -0.37 -13.88 7.50
N ILE A 126 -0.43 -13.10 6.43
CA ILE A 126 -0.31 -13.58 5.05
C ILE A 126 1.06 -13.20 4.51
N SER A 127 1.87 -14.21 4.17
CA SER A 127 3.17 -14.00 3.52
C SER A 127 3.01 -13.62 2.04
N LEU A 128 4.07 -13.07 1.43
CA LEU A 128 4.09 -12.75 0.00
C LEU A 128 3.71 -13.97 -0.87
N ARG A 129 4.29 -15.15 -0.59
CA ARG A 129 4.03 -16.38 -1.35
C ARG A 129 2.59 -16.87 -1.23
N GLN A 130 1.90 -16.54 -0.13
CA GLN A 130 0.48 -16.86 0.06
C GLN A 130 -0.43 -15.80 -0.57
N GLY A 131 -0.09 -14.52 -0.43
CA GLY A 131 -0.92 -13.41 -0.89
C GLY A 131 -0.85 -13.17 -2.40
N LEU A 132 0.32 -13.34 -3.01
CA LEU A 132 0.53 -13.06 -4.43
C LEU A 132 -0.37 -13.90 -5.34
N PRO A 133 -0.53 -15.23 -5.16
CA PRO A 133 -1.47 -16.02 -5.96
C PRO A 133 -2.93 -15.51 -5.90
N LEU A 134 -3.37 -14.98 -4.75
CA LEU A 134 -4.72 -14.41 -4.60
C LEU A 134 -4.88 -13.16 -5.45
N MET A 135 -3.86 -12.29 -5.46
CA MET A 135 -3.82 -11.10 -6.30
C MET A 135 -3.82 -11.47 -7.80
N VAL A 136 -3.03 -12.47 -8.19
CA VAL A 136 -2.99 -12.97 -9.59
C VAL A 136 -4.35 -13.48 -10.02
N SER A 137 -5.05 -14.23 -9.16
CA SER A 137 -6.41 -14.69 -9.43
C SER A 137 -7.38 -13.54 -9.67
N ASP A 138 -7.33 -12.50 -8.84
CA ASP A 138 -8.17 -11.30 -8.99
C ASP A 138 -7.88 -10.57 -10.31
N PHE A 139 -6.61 -10.34 -10.65
CA PHE A 139 -6.23 -9.72 -11.91
C PHE A 139 -6.65 -10.54 -13.13
N ARG A 140 -6.46 -11.87 -13.11
CA ARG A 140 -6.93 -12.73 -14.20
C ARG A 140 -8.44 -12.61 -14.40
N LYS A 141 -9.21 -12.57 -13.32
CA LYS A 141 -10.66 -12.36 -13.40
C LYS A 141 -11.00 -10.99 -14.00
N ARG A 142 -10.36 -9.90 -13.59
CA ARG A 142 -10.65 -8.56 -14.12
C ARG A 142 -10.26 -8.38 -15.58
N ILE A 143 -9.20 -9.06 -16.03
CA ILE A 143 -8.69 -8.93 -17.40
C ILE A 143 -9.43 -9.86 -18.37
N PHE A 144 -9.78 -11.08 -17.94
CA PHE A 144 -10.33 -12.12 -18.81
C PHE A 144 -11.79 -12.52 -18.51
N GLY A 145 -12.36 -12.05 -17.39
CA GLY A 145 -13.58 -12.60 -16.80
C GLY A 145 -14.92 -12.07 -17.33
N ASP A 146 -14.95 -11.15 -18.31
CA ASP A 146 -16.20 -10.56 -18.83
C ASP A 146 -16.41 -10.76 -20.35
N HIS A 147 -15.95 -11.88 -20.93
CA HIS A 147 -16.15 -12.18 -22.36
C HIS A 147 -17.09 -13.37 -22.67
N SER A 148 -17.87 -13.88 -21.71
CA SER A 148 -18.70 -15.06 -21.94
C SER A 148 -20.22 -14.88 -21.86
N ASP A 149 -20.79 -13.67 -21.87
CA ASP A 149 -22.26 -13.50 -21.77
C ASP A 149 -22.86 -12.43 -22.72
N SER A 150 -22.55 -12.50 -24.01
CA SER A 150 -23.39 -11.85 -25.03
C SER A 150 -23.52 -12.69 -26.30
N ASN A 151 -24.29 -13.78 -26.20
CA ASN A 151 -24.96 -14.31 -27.39
C ASN A 151 -26.29 -14.99 -27.04
N PRO A 152 -27.40 -14.25 -26.91
CA PRO A 152 -28.73 -14.83 -27.02
C PRO A 152 -29.18 -14.68 -28.48
N THR A 153 -28.72 -15.56 -29.37
CA THR A 153 -29.43 -15.80 -30.64
C THR A 153 -29.89 -17.25 -30.67
N ALA A 154 -30.94 -17.51 -29.89
CA ALA A 154 -31.81 -18.65 -30.10
C ALA A 154 -33.28 -18.27 -29.81
N THR A 155 -34.08 -18.36 -30.89
CA THR A 155 -35.52 -18.66 -30.95
C THR A 155 -36.56 -17.63 -30.51
N GLY A 156 -37.49 -17.33 -31.44
CA GLY A 156 -38.76 -16.64 -31.16
C GLY A 156 -39.50 -16.17 -32.42
N THR A 157 -40.00 -17.09 -33.25
CA THR A 157 -41.02 -16.82 -34.29
C THR A 157 -42.37 -16.46 -33.68
N VAL A 158 -42.98 -15.32 -34.03
CA VAL A 158 -44.43 -15.14 -34.21
C VAL A 158 -44.70 -13.91 -35.10
N THR A 159 -45.27 -14.12 -36.29
CA THR A 159 -46.19 -13.15 -36.93
C THR A 159 -47.28 -13.93 -37.65
N GLU A 160 -48.50 -13.85 -37.11
CA GLU A 160 -49.76 -14.18 -37.78
C GLU A 160 -50.43 -12.90 -38.28
N SER A 161 -51.13 -13.03 -39.41
CA SER A 161 -52.14 -12.14 -40.03
C SER A 161 -51.64 -10.77 -40.53
N THR A 162 -51.90 -10.34 -41.77
CA THR A 162 -53.07 -10.54 -42.66
C THR A 162 -52.72 -11.03 -44.06
#